data_AF-A0A2V6XWH8-F1
#
_entry.id   AF-A0A2V6XWH8-F1
#
_cell.length_a   1.000
_cell.length_b   1.000
_cell.length_c   1.000
_cell.angle_alpha   90.00
_cell.angle_beta   90.00
_cell.angle_gamma   90.00
#
_symmetry.space_group_name_H-M   'P 1'
#
loop_
_entity.id
_entity.type
_entity.pdbx_description
1 polymer ?
#
loop_
_entity_poly.entity_id
_entity_poly.type
_entity_poly.pdbx_seq_one_letter_code
_entity_poly.pdbx_strand_id
1 'polypeptide(L)'
;MKNLIESLALEGTALTVALAPALPVDARTLTAATAIRVFDRYPVIDRVIMVTGANKISLSREQVERLLRSETLAKPDGNQWRHAVALIAALLGG
;
A
#
# COMPACT_ATOMS: atom_id res chain seq x y z
N MET A 1 -17.88 1.51 1.31
CA MET A 1 -16.59 0.80 1.22
C MET A 1 -16.72 -0.70 0.96
N LYS A 2 -17.70 -1.44 1.51
CA LYS A 2 -17.85 -2.89 1.32
C LYS A 2 -18.03 -3.38 -0.14
N ASN A 3 -18.35 -2.49 -1.08
CA ASN A 3 -18.60 -2.83 -2.48
C ASN A 3 -17.43 -2.46 -3.43
N LEU A 4 -16.27 -2.08 -2.89
CA LEU A 4 -15.10 -1.71 -3.71
C LEU A 4 -14.01 -2.79 -3.72
N ILE A 5 -14.06 -3.75 -2.80
CA ILE A 5 -13.17 -4.91 -2.77
C ILE A 5 -13.89 -6.04 -3.50
N GLU A 6 -13.27 -6.52 -4.57
CA GLU A 6 -13.79 -7.64 -5.37
C GLU A 6 -13.26 -8.97 -4.83
N SER A 7 -11.99 -9.03 -4.44
CA SER A 7 -11.40 -10.22 -3.83
C SER A 7 -10.17 -9.91 -2.97
N LEU A 8 -9.84 -10.87 -2.11
CA LEU A 8 -8.64 -10.90 -1.30
C LEU A 8 -8.00 -12.27 -1.45
N ALA A 9 -6.70 -12.31 -1.70
CA ALA A 9 -5.91 -13.54 -1.76
C ALA A 9 -4.62 -13.38 -0.95
N LEU A 10 -4.26 -14.44 -0.24
CA LEU A 10 -3.00 -14.53 0.49
C LEU A 10 -2.20 -15.71 -0.06
N GLU A 11 -1.07 -15.41 -0.71
CA GLU A 11 -0.18 -16.40 -1.32
C GLU A 11 1.18 -16.32 -0.62
N GLY A 12 1.44 -17.27 0.28
CA GLY A 12 2.60 -17.20 1.16
C GLY A 12 2.57 -15.94 2.02
N THR A 13 3.52 -15.03 1.79
CA THR A 13 3.66 -13.75 2.48
C THR A 13 3.11 -12.56 1.69
N ALA A 14 2.53 -12.80 0.50
CA ALA A 14 1.98 -11.76 -0.36
C ALA A 14 0.46 -11.63 -0.19
N LEU A 15 -0.01 -10.42 0.12
CA LEU A 15 -1.42 -10.06 0.13
C LEU A 15 -1.80 -9.41 -1.20
N THR A 16 -2.73 -10.03 -1.93
CA THR A 16 -3.34 -9.44 -3.13
C THR A 16 -4.75 -8.95 -2.81
N VAL A 17 -5.03 -7.69 -3.16
CA VAL A 17 -6.34 -7.06 -3.02
C VAL A 17 -6.82 -6.66 -4.42
N ALA A 18 -7.88 -7.29 -4.90
CA ALA A 18 -8.55 -6.87 -6.12
C ALA A 18 -9.67 -5.89 -5.76
N LEU A 19 -9.70 -4.77 -6.48
CA LEU A 19 -10.63 -3.68 -6.27
C LEU A 19 -11.37 -3.36 -7.56
N ALA A 20 -12.55 -2.75 -7.37
CA ALA A 20 -13.35 -2.23 -8.46
C ALA A 20 -12.51 -1.34 -9.41
N PRO A 21 -12.73 -1.40 -10.74
CA PRO A 21 -11.95 -0.63 -11.71
C PRO A 21 -12.04 0.89 -11.52
N ALA A 22 -13.20 1.36 -11.07
CA ALA A 22 -13.45 2.78 -10.79
C ALA A 22 -13.39 3.03 -9.28
N LEU A 23 -12.28 3.62 -8.83
CA LEU A 23 -12.10 4.04 -7.45
C LEU A 23 -12.31 5.55 -7.31
N PRO A 24 -12.93 6.02 -6.21
CA PRO A 24 -13.03 7.45 -5.91
C PRO A 24 -11.71 8.06 -5.43
N VAL A 25 -10.63 7.29 -5.43
CA VAL A 25 -9.31 7.67 -4.92
C VAL A 25 -8.22 7.14 -5.85
N ASP A 26 -7.09 7.83 -5.88
CA ASP A 26 -5.91 7.40 -6.63
C ASP A 26 -5.40 6.04 -6.14
N ALA A 27 -5.19 5.10 -7.08
CA ALA A 27 -4.81 3.73 -6.78
C ALA A 27 -3.42 3.64 -6.13
N ARG A 28 -2.49 4.54 -6.47
CA ARG A 28 -1.14 4.58 -5.87
C ARG A 28 -1.21 5.00 -4.41
N THR A 29 -1.97 6.05 -4.12
CA THR A 29 -2.23 6.54 -2.75
C THR A 29 -2.89 5.47 -1.89
N LEU A 30 -3.90 4.77 -2.43
CA LEU A 30 -4.55 3.68 -1.72
C LEU A 30 -3.59 2.51 -1.48
N THR A 31 -2.77 2.15 -2.48
CA THR A 31 -1.77 1.08 -2.36
C THR A 31 -0.72 1.42 -1.30
N ALA A 32 -0.20 2.64 -1.31
CA ALA A 32 0.74 3.16 -0.31
C ALA A 32 0.15 3.08 1.10
N ALA A 33 -1.06 3.62 1.30
CA ALA A 33 -1.74 3.59 2.60
C ALA A 33 -2.02 2.15 3.08
N THR A 34 -2.37 1.26 2.16
CA THR A 34 -2.62 -0.16 2.46
C THR A 34 -1.32 -0.84 2.87
N ALA A 35 -0.25 -0.67 2.10
CA ALA A 35 1.05 -1.25 2.38
C ALA A 35 1.58 -0.84 3.75
N ILE A 36 1.57 0.46 4.07
CA ILE A 36 2.05 0.95 5.38
C ILE A 36 1.24 0.31 6.52
N ARG A 37 -0.10 0.28 6.43
CA ARG A 37 -0.94 -0.33 7.49
C ARG A 37 -0.76 -1.84 7.60
N VAL A 38 -0.72 -2.54 6.48
CA VAL A 38 -0.60 -3.99 6.45
C VAL A 38 0.76 -4.40 7.00
N PHE A 39 1.84 -3.73 6.61
CA PHE A 39 3.18 -4.05 7.08
C PHE A 39 3.38 -3.74 8.56
N ASP A 40 2.77 -2.67 9.07
CA ASP A 40 2.78 -2.34 10.51
C ASP A 40 2.00 -3.39 11.33
N ARG A 41 0.81 -3.78 10.86
CA ARG A 41 -0.08 -4.68 11.61
C ARG A 41 0.25 -6.17 11.47
N TYR A 42 0.81 -6.59 10.34
CA TYR A 42 1.04 -8.00 10.00
C TYR A 42 2.50 -8.22 9.60
N PRO A 43 3.39 -8.53 10.57
CA PRO A 43 4.82 -8.70 10.31
C PRO A 43 5.16 -9.77 9.27
N VAL A 44 4.33 -10.81 9.16
CA VAL A 44 4.51 -11.93 8.21
C VAL A 44 4.26 -11.51 6.76
N ILE A 45 3.48 -10.46 6.52
CA ILE A 45 3.23 -9.97 5.15
C ILE A 45 4.43 -9.13 4.72
N ASP A 46 5.04 -9.47 3.60
CA ASP A 46 6.22 -8.78 3.04
C ASP A 46 5.92 -8.09 1.70
N ARG A 47 4.74 -8.36 1.12
CA ARG A 47 4.31 -7.77 -0.15
C ARG A 47 2.81 -7.50 -0.15
N VAL A 48 2.44 -6.32 -0.66
CA VAL A 48 1.06 -5.95 -0.96
C VAL A 48 0.94 -5.72 -2.47
N ILE A 49 -0.05 -6.36 -3.06
CA ILE A 49 -0.39 -6.26 -4.47
C ILE A 49 -1.82 -5.72 -4.57
N MET A 50 -2.00 -4.63 -5.28
CA MET A 50 -3.28 -4.02 -5.56
C MET A 50 -3.61 -4.17 -7.03
N VAL A 51 -4.77 -4.73 -7.33
CA VAL A 51 -5.28 -4.91 -8.69
C VAL A 51 -6.54 -4.06 -8.83
N THR A 52 -6.55 -3.17 -9.83
CA THR A 52 -7.69 -2.29 -10.14
C THR A 52 -7.92 -2.32 -11.65
N GLY A 53 -8.95 -3.03 -12.11
CA GLY A 53 -9.15 -3.29 -13.54
C GLY A 53 -7.92 -3.96 -14.16
N ALA A 54 -7.32 -3.34 -15.19
CA ALA A 54 -6.10 -3.85 -15.84
C ALA A 54 -4.79 -3.45 -15.12
N ASN A 55 -4.86 -2.58 -14.10
CA ASN A 55 -3.68 -2.07 -13.42
C ASN A 55 -3.30 -2.97 -12.24
N LYS A 56 -2.00 -3.22 -12.09
CA LYS A 56 -1.42 -3.97 -10.97
C LYS A 56 -0.28 -3.16 -10.36
N ILE A 57 -0.38 -2.85 -9.08
CA ILE A 57 0.66 -2.15 -8.31
C ILE A 57 1.15 -3.09 -7.23
N SER A 58 2.46 -3.27 -7.12
CA SER A 58 3.09 -4.12 -6.10
C SER A 58 4.07 -3.31 -5.27
N LEU A 59 3.94 -3.38 -3.95
CA LEU A 59 4.89 -2.81 -3.00
C LEU A 59 5.42 -3.91 -2.09
N SER A 60 6.74 -3.94 -1.91
CA SER A 60 7.39 -4.75 -0.89
C SER A 60 7.58 -3.96 0.41
N ARG A 61 7.65 -4.70 1.51
CA ARG A 61 8.01 -4.18 2.84
C ARG A 61 9.35 -3.47 2.79
N GLU A 62 10.35 -4.07 2.14
CA GLU A 62 11.69 -3.50 2.02
C GLU A 62 11.66 -2.10 1.36
N GLN A 63 10.93 -1.94 0.26
CA GLN A 63 10.80 -0.65 -0.42
C GLN A 63 10.17 0.41 0.49
N VAL A 64 9.09 0.05 1.20
CA VAL A 64 8.40 0.97 2.11
C VAL A 64 9.29 1.34 3.30
N GLU A 65 9.89 0.35 3.96
CA GLU A 65 10.75 0.60 5.13
C GLU A 65 12.00 1.41 4.77
N ARG A 66 12.60 1.16 3.59
CA ARG A 66 13.76 1.94 3.12
C ARG A 66 13.42 3.42 2.99
N LEU A 67 12.28 3.75 2.38
CA LEU A 67 11.83 5.13 2.19
C LEU A 67 11.39 5.80 3.48
N LEU A 68 10.67 5.08 4.34
CA LEU A 68 10.28 5.63 5.64
C LEU A 68 11.50 5.89 6.53
N ARG A 69 12.53 5.03 6.48
CA ARG A 69 13.77 5.25 7.23
C ARG A 69 14.56 6.45 6.69
N SER A 70 14.63 6.66 5.38
CA SER A 70 15.38 7.80 4.82
C SER A 70 14.79 9.15 5.25
N GLU A 71 13.48 9.20 5.50
CA GLU A 71 12.78 10.42 5.95
C GLU A 71 12.53 10.47 7.47
N THR A 72 13.10 9.54 8.25
CA THR A 72 12.88 9.46 9.72
C THR A 72 11.40 9.23 10.12
N LEU A 73 10.63 8.56 9.26
CA LEU A 73 9.19 8.30 9.40
C LEU A 73 8.89 6.84 9.80
N ALA A 74 9.74 6.20 10.63
CA ALA A 74 9.63 4.77 10.92
C ALA A 74 8.29 4.36 11.59
N LYS A 75 7.61 5.28 12.28
CA LYS A 75 6.25 5.11 12.84
C LYS A 75 5.49 6.44 12.75
N PRO A 76 4.91 6.76 11.59
CA PRO A 76 4.37 8.09 11.36
C PRO A 76 3.05 8.29 12.12
N ASP A 77 3.01 9.30 12.99
CA ASP A 77 1.79 9.76 13.65
C ASP A 77 0.98 10.76 12.81
N GLY A 78 -0.25 11.09 13.22
CA GLY A 78 -1.10 12.17 12.67
C GLY A 78 -0.74 12.73 11.28
N ASN A 79 0.01 13.84 11.25
CA ASN A 79 0.43 14.50 10.00
C ASN A 79 1.58 13.79 9.28
N GLN A 80 2.47 13.12 10.02
CA GLN A 80 3.53 12.28 9.44
C GLN A 80 2.92 11.14 8.62
N TRP A 81 1.74 10.63 8.98
CA TRP A 81 1.05 9.58 8.24
C TRP A 81 0.72 10.01 6.81
N ARG A 82 0.16 11.21 6.65
CA ARG A 82 -0.18 11.74 5.32
C ARG A 82 1.07 11.93 4.47
N HIS A 83 2.14 12.43 5.09
CA HIS A 83 3.43 12.61 4.43
C HIS A 83 4.05 11.28 4.00
N ALA A 84 4.05 10.26 4.88
CA ALA A 84 4.50 8.91 4.57
C ALA A 84 3.73 8.29 3.41
N VAL A 85 2.40 8.41 3.39
CA VAL A 85 1.57 7.93 2.27
C VAL A 85 1.94 8.64 0.97
N ALA A 86 2.07 9.97 0.99
CA ALA A 86 2.42 10.74 -0.21
C ALA A 86 3.81 10.37 -0.76
N LEU A 87 4.79 10.18 0.12
CA LEU A 87 6.15 9.75 -0.24
C LEU A 87 6.14 8.41 -0.97
N ILE A 88 5.47 7.40 -0.40
CA ILE A 88 5.38 6.07 -1.01
C ILE A 88 4.56 6.12 -2.31
N ALA A 89 3.50 6.92 -2.37
CA ALA A 89 2.71 7.07 -3.59
C ALA A 89 3.50 7.72 -4.73
N ALA A 90 4.40 8.66 -4.42
CA ALA A 90 5.27 9.30 -5.41
C ALA A 90 6.26 8.31 -6.06
N LEU A 91 6.77 7.33 -5.30
CA LEU A 91 7.60 6.24 -5.84
C LEU A 91 6.90 5.45 -6.95
N LEU A 92 5.58 5.27 -6.82
CA LEU A 92 4.76 4.50 -7.76
C LEU A 92 4.42 5.25 -9.05
N GLY A 93 4.79 6.54 -9.14
CA GLY A 93 4.54 7.39 -10.29
C GLY A 93 5.77 7.76 -11.13
N GLY A 94 6.96 7.33 -10.70
CA GLY A 94 8.22 7.49 -11.44
C GLY A 94 8.53 6.34 -12.38
#